data_AF-A0A387HSF5-F1
#
_entry.id   AF-A0A387HSF5-F1
#
_cell.length_a   1.000
_cell.length_b   1.000
_cell.length_c   1.000
_cell.angle_alpha   90.00
_cell.angle_beta   90.00
_cell.angle_gamma   90.00
#
_symmetry.space_group_name_H-M   'P 1'
#
loop_
_entity.id
_entity.type
_entity.pdbx_description
1 polymer ?
#
loop_
_entity_poly.entity_id
_entity_poly.type
_entity_poly.pdbx_seq_one_letter_code
_entity_poly.pdbx_strand_id
1 'polypeptide(L)' 'MSSNLFLEDGTAVGRALIQFGDTADGFIAHLTVYFPTSCPQDVLDHHRRHYAVEFRNWIIAAAEAQA' A
#
# COMPACT_ATOMS: atom_id res chain seq x y z
N MET A 1 0.46 -4.41 -9.46
CA MET A 1 1.94 -4.43 -9.27
C MET A 1 2.24 -5.15 -7.96
N SER A 2 3.31 -5.94 -7.87
CA SER A 2 3.80 -6.43 -6.58
C SER A 2 5.29 -6.18 -6.41
N SER A 3 5.72 -5.87 -5.19
CA SER A 3 7.13 -5.70 -4.84
C SER A 3 7.42 -6.41 -3.52
N ASN A 4 8.60 -7.03 -3.41
CA ASN A 4 9.07 -7.60 -2.15
C ASN A 4 9.76 -6.50 -1.32
N LEU A 5 9.69 -6.65 0.00
CA LEU A 5 10.40 -5.82 0.97
C LEU A 5 11.59 -6.62 1.50
N PHE A 6 12.78 -6.05 1.44
CA PHE A 6 14.02 -6.75 1.81
C PHE A 6 14.74 -6.01 2.94
N LEU A 7 15.39 -6.78 3.82
CA LEU A 7 16.47 -6.28 4.67
C LEU A 7 17.74 -6.06 3.85
N GLU A 8 18.73 -5.42 4.47
CA GLU A 8 20.04 -5.17 3.85
C GLU A 8 20.73 -6.45 3.36
N ASP A 9 20.58 -7.55 4.10
CA ASP A 9 21.15 -8.86 3.75
C ASP A 9 20.37 -9.61 2.63
N GLY A 10 19.33 -8.99 2.07
CA GLY A 10 18.49 -9.59 1.03
C GLY A 10 17.38 -10.50 1.56
N THR A 11 17.21 -10.64 2.87
CA THR A 11 16.09 -11.39 3.45
C THR A 11 14.78 -10.70 3.13
N ALA A 12 13.86 -11.42 2.47
CA ALA A 12 12.51 -10.92 2.22
C ALA A 12 11.70 -10.92 3.52
N VAL A 13 11.25 -9.74 3.94
CA VAL A 13 10.46 -9.53 5.16
C VAL A 13 9.03 -9.11 4.88
N GLY A 14 8.63 -9.07 3.62
CA GLY A 14 7.25 -8.79 3.27
C GLY A 14 7.06 -8.63 1.77
N ARG A 15 5.81 -8.38 1.40
CA ARG A 15 5.44 -8.13 0.00
C ARG A 15 4.29 -7.15 -0.05
N ALA A 16 4.40 -6.14 -0.90
CA ALA A 16 3.30 -5.27 -1.27
C ALA A 16 2.63 -5.80 -2.54
N LEU A 17 1.29 -5.78 -2.55
CA LEU A 17 0.45 -6.06 -3.71
C LEU A 17 -0.53 -4.89 -3.84
N ILE A 18 -0.47 -4.21 -4.98
CA ILE A 18 -1.33 -3.10 -5.34
C ILE A 18 -2.13 -3.50 -6.57
N GLN A 19 -3.45 -3.43 -6.45
CA GLN A 19 -4.39 -3.76 -7.51
C GLN A 19 -5.36 -2.60 -7.68
N PHE A 20 -5.44 -2.09 -8.91
CA PHE A 20 -6.43 -1.10 -9.29
C PHE A 20 -7.45 -1.78 -10.20
N GLY A 21 -8.70 -1.37 -10.08
CA GLY A 21 -9.78 -1.76 -10.98
C GLY A 21 -10.67 -0.57 -11.28
N ASP A 22 -11.08 -0.43 -12.53
CA ASP A 22 -11.96 0.65 -12.93
C ASP A 22 -13.34 0.53 -12.29
N THR A 23 -13.98 1.67 -12.10
CA THR A 23 -15.38 1.83 -11.71
C THR A 23 -16.04 2.81 -12.69
N ALA A 24 -17.35 3.06 -12.58
CA ALA A 24 -18.04 3.95 -13.52
C ALA A 24 -17.53 5.40 -13.45
N ASP A 25 -17.04 5.84 -12.29
CA ASP A 25 -16.68 7.21 -11.95
C ASP A 25 -15.24 7.36 -11.44
N GLY A 26 -14.42 6.33 -11.57
CA GLY A 26 -13.02 6.33 -11.09
C GLY A 26 -12.45 4.93 -11.00
N PHE A 27 -11.84 4.59 -9.86
CA PHE A 27 -11.27 3.27 -9.62
C PHE A 27 -11.42 2.85 -8.15
N ILE A 28 -11.30 1.55 -7.91
CA ILE A 28 -11.04 0.97 -6.59
C ILE A 28 -9.58 0.54 -6.50
N ALA A 29 -8.95 0.79 -5.35
CA ALA A 29 -7.59 0.35 -5.06
C ALA A 29 -7.59 -0.64 -3.89
N HIS A 30 -7.09 -1.85 -4.12
CA HIS A 30 -6.77 -2.80 -3.07
C HIS A 30 -5.27 -2.76 -2.79
N LEU A 31 -4.92 -2.34 -1.57
CA LEU A 31 -3.57 -2.20 -1.10
C LEU A 31 -3.32 -3.24 0.00
N THR A 32 -2.51 -4.24 -0.32
CA THR A 32 -2.22 -5.36 0.59
C THR A 32 -0.73 -5.42 0.86
N VAL A 33 -0.37 -5.52 2.15
CA VAL A 33 1.01 -5.82 2.54
C VAL A 33 1.03 -7.09 3.39
N TYR A 34 1.83 -8.05 2.95
CA TYR A 34 2.10 -9.29 3.65
C TYR A 34 3.29 -9.08 4.59
N PHE A 35 3.13 -9.44 5.85
CA PHE A 35 4.14 -9.35 6.90
C PHE A 35 4.47 -10.75 7.45
N PRO A 36 5.63 -10.93 8.11
CA PRO A 36 5.96 -12.15 8.82
C PRO A 36 4.98 -12.39 9.96
N THR A 37 4.73 -13.64 10.32
CA THR A 37 3.83 -14.00 11.43
C THR A 37 4.30 -13.47 12.79
N SER A 38 5.59 -13.16 12.91
CA SER A 38 6.20 -12.53 14.09
C SER A 38 6.03 -11.01 14.14
N CYS A 39 5.42 -10.39 13.14
CA CYS A 39 5.23 -8.94 13.10
C CYS A 39 4.30 -8.47 14.25
N PRO A 40 4.73 -7.51 15.08
CA PRO A 40 3.89 -6.96 16.14
C PRO A 40 2.60 -6.32 15.62
N GLN A 41 1.51 -6.46 16.37
CA GLN A 41 0.19 -5.96 15.96
C GLN A 41 0.14 -4.43 15.80
N ASP A 42 0.87 -3.70 16.63
CA ASP A 42 0.97 -2.24 16.57
C ASP A 42 1.66 -1.76 15.28
N VAL A 43 2.63 -2.51 14.77
CA VAL A 43 3.23 -2.26 13.45
C VAL A 43 2.18 -2.40 12.35
N LEU A 44 1.36 -3.45 12.39
CA LEU A 44 0.28 -3.66 11.41
C LEU A 44 -0.74 -2.52 11.45
N ASP A 45 -1.09 -2.05 12.65
CA ASP A 45 -2.08 -0.99 12.83
C ASP A 45 -1.56 0.38 12.38
N HIS A 46 -0.29 0.70 12.69
CA HIS A 46 0.36 1.90 12.18
C HIS A 46 0.49 1.87 10.65
N HIS A 47 0.85 0.72 10.08
CA HIS A 47 1.00 0.57 8.64
C HIS A 47 -0.32 0.78 7.89
N ARG A 48 -1.43 0.26 8.42
CA ARG A 48 -2.77 0.51 7.86
C ARG A 48 -3.11 2.00 7.81
N ARG A 49 -2.80 2.74 8.89
CA ARG A 49 -3.04 4.19 8.96
C ARG A 49 -2.16 4.96 7.98
N HIS A 50 -0.88 4.61 7.90
CA HIS A 50 0.06 5.18 6.93
C HIS A 50 -0.49 5.04 5.50
N TYR A 51 -0.87 3.83 5.10
CA TYR A 51 -1.38 3.56 3.76
C TYR A 51 -2.63 4.36 3.43
N ALA A 52 -3.56 4.46 4.38
CA ALA A 52 -4.78 5.24 4.18
C ALA A 52 -4.48 6.73 3.94
N VAL A 53 -3.52 7.31 4.67
CA VAL A 53 -3.15 8.73 4.52
C VAL A 53 -2.39 8.96 3.22
N GLU A 54 -1.35 8.18 2.97
CA GLU A 54 -0.46 8.35 1.82
C GLU A 54 -1.22 8.23 0.50
N PHE A 55 -1.91 7.10 0.28
CA PHE A 55 -2.58 6.83 -0.99
C PHE A 55 -3.75 7.78 -1.22
N ARG A 56 -4.54 8.09 -0.19
CA ARG A 56 -5.63 9.06 -0.34
C ARG A 56 -5.11 10.42 -0.80
N ASN A 57 -4.07 10.93 -0.15
CA ASN A 57 -3.52 12.24 -0.50
C ASN A 57 -2.90 12.23 -1.90
N TRP A 58 -2.18 11.17 -2.25
CA TRP A 58 -1.59 11.04 -3.58
C TRP A 58 -2.65 11.02 -4.70
N ILE A 59 -3.73 10.24 -4.52
CA ILE A 59 -4.82 10.14 -5.50
C ILE A 59 -5.50 11.49 -5.69
N ILE A 60 -5.78 12.22 -4.61
CA ILE A 60 -6.40 13.55 -4.68
C ILE A 60 -5.49 14.51 -5.43
N ALA A 61 -4.21 14.59 -5.06
CA ALA A 61 -3.25 15.48 -5.71
C ALA A 61 -3.05 15.15 -7.20
N ALA A 62 -3.05 13.86 -7.56
CA ALA A 62 -2.96 13.42 -8.96
C ALA A 62 -4.20 13.82 -9.77
N ALA A 63 -5.40 13.72 -9.19
CA ALA A 63 -6.64 14.15 -9.84
C ALA A 63 -6.67 15.68 -10.03
N GLU A 64 -6.24 16.44 -9.02
CA GLU A 64 -6.14 17.90 -9.09
C GLU A 64 -5.13 18.37 -10.16
N ALA A 65 -4.02 17.66 -10.33
CA ALA A 65 -3.01 18.00 -11.34
C ALA A 65 -3.44 17.73 -12.79
N GLN A 66 -4.55 17.00 -13.01
CA GLN A 66 -5.11 16.73 -14.34
C GLN A 66 -6.22 17.71 -14.75
N ALA A 67 -6.67 18.58 -13.83
CA ALA A 67 -7.70 19.60 -14.07
C ALA A 67 -7.11 20.89 -14.65
#